data_AF-A0A3D2V9B1-F1
#
_entry.id   AF-A0A3D2V9B1-F1
#
_cell.length_a   1.000
_cell.length_b   1.000
_cell.length_c   1.000
_cell.angle_alpha   90.00
_cell.angle_beta   90.00
_cell.angle_gamma   90.00
#
_symmetry.space_group_name_H-M   'P 1'
#
loop_
_entity.id
_entity.type
_entity.pdbx_description
1 polymer ?
#
loop_
_entity_poly.entity_id
_entity_poly.type
_entity_poly.pdbx_seq_one_letter_code
_entity_poly.pdbx_strand_id
1 'polypeptide(L)'
;MASDNTSVSGQRKWYQAVGPGIITACVVIGPGSILSSSKVGADTGYTQLWVIAIACVCMMAFMTMGARLGVVLEDSPGDTITKLTGRWLAVSIGIGAFMISAA
;
A
#
# COMPACT_ATOMS: atom_id res chain seq x y z
N MET A 1 -31.14 31.22 11.55
CA MET A 1 -30.72 31.83 10.28
C MET A 1 -29.21 31.97 10.29
N ALA A 2 -28.50 30.94 9.81
CA ALA A 2 -27.11 31.00 9.36
C ALA A 2 -26.92 29.80 8.43
N SER A 3 -26.59 30.12 7.18
CA SER A 3 -26.47 29.22 6.04
C SER A 3 -25.37 28.19 6.25
N ASP A 4 -25.66 26.92 5.95
CA ASP A 4 -24.62 25.94 5.64
C ASP A 4 -24.98 25.21 4.34
N ASN A 5 -24.94 26.00 3.25
CA ASN A 5 -24.93 25.48 1.89
C ASN A 5 -23.48 25.21 1.50
N THR A 6 -22.89 24.15 2.04
CA THR A 6 -21.67 23.58 1.46
C THR A 6 -22.07 22.58 0.39
N SER A 7 -22.46 23.11 -0.77
CA SER A 7 -22.52 22.38 -2.02
C SER A 7 -21.13 21.83 -2.34
N VAL A 8 -20.82 20.60 -1.90
CA VAL A 8 -19.65 19.85 -2.39
C VAL A 8 -20.00 19.25 -3.76
N SER A 9 -20.32 20.13 -4.72
CA SER A 9 -20.38 19.80 -6.14
C SER A 9 -19.06 20.24 -6.78
N GLY A 10 -18.01 19.47 -6.54
CA GLY A 10 -16.80 19.53 -7.33
C GLY A 10 -16.55 18.13 -7.84
N GLN A 11 -16.75 17.88 -9.14
CA GLN A 11 -16.21 16.69 -9.79
C GLN A 11 -14.74 16.59 -9.38
N ARG A 12 -14.39 15.70 -8.44
CA ARG A 12 -12.98 15.43 -8.15
C ARG A 12 -12.38 15.01 -9.47
N LYS A 13 -11.44 15.80 -9.99
CA LYS A 13 -10.82 15.54 -11.28
C LYS A 13 -10.20 14.15 -11.16
N TRP A 14 -10.64 13.21 -11.99
CA TRP A 14 -10.24 11.80 -11.92
C TRP A 14 -8.72 11.64 -11.92
N TYR A 15 -8.00 12.56 -12.57
CA TYR A 15 -6.54 12.67 -12.55
C TYR A 15 -5.93 12.86 -11.15
N GLN A 16 -6.61 13.51 -10.21
CA GLN A 16 -6.12 13.68 -8.84
C GLN A 16 -6.12 12.36 -8.06
N ALA A 17 -6.98 11.40 -8.42
CA ALA A 17 -6.99 10.07 -7.82
C ALA A 17 -5.88 9.15 -8.39
N VAL A 18 -5.30 9.51 -9.54
CA VAL A 18 -4.23 8.72 -10.17
C VAL A 18 -2.91 8.82 -9.40
N GLY A 19 -2.63 9.98 -8.79
CA GLY A 19 -1.41 10.24 -8.02
C GLY A 19 -1.12 9.18 -6.95
N PRO A 20 -2.00 8.97 -5.95
CA PRO A 20 -1.78 7.95 -4.93
C PRO A 20 -1.70 6.53 -5.51
N GLY A 21 -2.45 6.22 -6.58
CA GLY A 21 -2.39 4.93 -7.25
C GLY A 21 -1.00 4.63 -7.85
N ILE A 22 -0.40 5.63 -8.53
CA ILE A 22 0.96 5.50 -9.07
C ILE A 22 1.98 5.31 -7.93
N ILE A 23 1.89 6.09 -6.85
CA ILE A 23 2.79 5.97 -5.70
C ILE A 23 2.73 4.55 -5.10
N THR A 24 1.51 4.02 -4.91
CA THR A 24 1.33 2.66 -4.39
C THR A 24 1.82 1.58 -5.36
N ALA A 25 1.74 1.81 -6.68
CA ALA A 25 2.28 0.87 -7.66
C ALA A 25 3.81 0.86 -7.66
N CYS A 26 4.45 2.02 -7.58
CA CYS A 26 5.91 2.15 -7.55
C CYS A 26 6.52 1.50 -6.30
N VAL A 27 5.89 1.62 -5.12
CA VAL A 27 6.41 1.01 -3.89
C VAL A 27 6.25 -0.51 -3.87
N VAL A 28 5.22 -1.03 -4.53
CA VAL A 28 4.91 -2.46 -4.62
C VAL A 28 5.81 -3.18 -5.61
N ILE A 29 6.03 -2.58 -6.78
CA ILE A 29 6.86 -3.17 -7.83
C ILE A 29 8.27 -2.60 -7.71
N GLY A 30 9.03 -3.16 -6.75
CA GLY A 30 10.45 -2.86 -6.60
C GLY A 30 11.34 -3.61 -7.62
N PRO A 31 12.60 -3.19 -7.78
CA PRO A 31 13.57 -3.87 -8.65
C PRO A 31 13.77 -5.34 -8.28
N GLY A 32 13.71 -5.68 -6.99
CA GLY A 32 13.81 -7.06 -6.51
C GLY A 32 12.65 -7.94 -6.98
N SER A 33 11.41 -7.44 -6.92
CA SER A 33 10.22 -8.15 -7.40
C SER A 33 10.30 -8.43 -8.89
N ILE A 34 10.85 -7.49 -9.67
CA ILE A 34 11.07 -7.63 -11.11
C ILE A 34 12.11 -8.72 -11.40
N LEU A 35 13.27 -8.70 -10.72
CA LEU A 35 14.30 -9.74 -10.88
C LEU A 35 13.79 -11.13 -10.51
N SER A 36 13.08 -11.24 -9.37
CA SER A 36 12.52 -12.51 -8.90
C SER A 36 11.50 -13.07 -9.90
N SER A 37 10.59 -12.23 -10.40
CA SER A 37 9.60 -12.63 -11.40
C SER A 37 10.26 -13.08 -12.71
N SER A 38 11.31 -12.38 -13.16
CA SER A 38 12.08 -12.76 -14.33
C SER A 38 12.79 -14.11 -14.15
N LYS A 39 13.40 -14.35 -12.97
CA LYS A 39 14.03 -15.64 -12.67
C LYS A 39 13.00 -16.78 -12.61
N VAL A 40 11.87 -16.57 -11.94
CA VAL A 40 10.79 -17.55 -11.85
C VAL A 40 10.20 -17.87 -13.23
N GLY A 41 10.03 -16.85 -14.08
CA GLY A 41 9.58 -17.03 -15.47
C GLY A 41 10.60 -17.76 -16.34
N ALA A 42 11.90 -17.53 -16.12
CA ALA A 42 12.98 -18.25 -16.81
C ALA A 42 13.07 -19.73 -16.39
N ASP A 43 12.89 -20.02 -15.11
CA ASP A 43 12.95 -21.39 -14.55
C ASP A 43 11.66 -22.21 -14.84
N THR A 44 10.48 -21.58 -14.81
CA THR A 44 9.19 -22.31 -14.75
C THR A 44 8.27 -22.06 -15.95
N GLY A 45 8.69 -21.22 -16.91
CA GLY A 45 7.90 -20.83 -18.06
C GLY A 45 6.56 -20.19 -17.67
N TYR A 46 5.50 -20.44 -18.46
CA TYR A 46 4.17 -19.85 -18.27
C TYR A 46 3.31 -20.50 -17.19
N THR A 47 3.82 -21.53 -16.50
CA THR A 47 3.05 -22.34 -15.54
C THR A 47 2.57 -21.54 -14.32
N GLN A 48 3.25 -20.46 -13.94
CA GLN A 48 2.90 -19.66 -12.75
C GLN A 48 2.02 -18.43 -13.02
N LEU A 49 1.57 -18.20 -14.26
CA LEU A 49 0.73 -17.03 -14.59
C LEU A 49 -0.58 -16.98 -13.79
N TRP A 50 -1.19 -18.14 -13.52
CA TRP A 50 -2.44 -18.19 -12.74
C TRP A 50 -2.23 -17.76 -11.28
N VAL A 51 -1.05 -18.03 -10.69
CA VAL A 51 -0.71 -17.61 -9.33
C VAL A 51 -0.59 -16.09 -9.25
N ILE A 52 0.04 -15.47 -10.26
CA ILE A 52 0.17 -14.01 -10.36
C ILE A 52 -1.22 -13.35 -10.44
N ALA A 53 -2.14 -13.93 -11.23
CA ALA A 53 -3.50 -13.42 -11.33
C ALA A 53 -4.23 -13.44 -9.97
N ILE A 54 -4.12 -14.54 -9.22
CA ILE A 54 -4.70 -14.64 -7.86
C ILE A 54 -4.02 -13.65 -6.90
N ALA A 55 -2.69 -13.52 -6.98
CA ALA A 55 -1.94 -12.58 -6.17
C ALA A 55 -2.36 -11.13 -6.41
N CYS A 56 -2.62 -10.73 -7.66
CA CYS A 56 -3.15 -9.40 -7.98
C CYS A 56 -4.53 -9.13 -7.35
N VAL A 57 -5.43 -10.12 -7.33
CA VAL A 57 -6.74 -9.98 -6.67
C VAL A 57 -6.58 -9.80 -5.17
N CYS A 58 -5.74 -10.64 -4.55
CA CYS A 58 -5.42 -10.54 -3.13
C CYS A 58 -4.80 -9.17 -2.79
N MET A 59 -3.89 -8.68 -3.64
CA MET A 59 -3.25 -7.39 -3.49
C MET A 59 -4.22 -6.22 -3.60
N MET A 60 -5.19 -6.26 -4.52
CA MET A 60 -6.23 -5.23 -4.60
C MET A 60 -7.07 -5.18 -3.31
N ALA A 61 -7.44 -6.34 -2.76
CA ALA A 61 -8.16 -6.40 -1.49
C ALA A 61 -7.31 -5.84 -0.32
N PHE A 62 -6.02 -6.16 -0.28
CA PHE A 62 -5.13 -5.67 0.76
C PHE A 62 -4.88 -4.15 0.65
N MET A 63 -4.63 -3.65 -0.56
CA MET A 63 -4.36 -2.25 -0.82
C MET A 63 -5.58 -1.36 -0.56
N THR A 64 -6.79 -1.85 -0.86
CA THR A 64 -8.03 -1.15 -0.50
C THR A 64 -8.23 -1.06 1.01
N MET A 65 -7.89 -2.11 1.78
CA MET A 65 -7.91 -2.03 3.24
C MET A 65 -6.85 -1.07 3.79
N GLY A 66 -5.63 -1.09 3.24
CA GLY A 66 -4.58 -0.14 3.60
C GLY A 66 -4.97 1.32 3.31
N ALA A 67 -5.59 1.57 2.15
CA ALA A 67 -6.11 2.89 1.80
C ALA A 67 -7.22 3.33 2.75
N ARG A 68 -8.13 2.42 3.13
CA ARG A 68 -9.20 2.68 4.11
C ARG A 68 -8.62 3.02 5.49
N LEU A 69 -7.61 2.29 5.94
CA LEU A 69 -6.91 2.61 7.19
C LEU A 69 -6.26 4.00 7.09
N GLY A 70 -5.56 4.29 6.00
CA GLY A 70 -4.89 5.60 5.81
C GLY A 70 -5.82 6.81 5.80
N VAL A 71 -7.11 6.65 5.47
CA VAL A 71 -8.09 7.75 5.52
C VAL A 71 -8.89 7.80 6.84
N VAL A 72 -8.99 6.70 7.57
CA VAL A 72 -9.73 6.61 8.85
C VAL A 72 -8.84 6.95 10.05
N LEU A 73 -7.54 6.66 9.97
CA LEU A 73 -6.60 7.02 11.04
C LEU A 73 -6.38 8.55 11.06
N GLU A 74 -6.71 9.18 12.18
CA GLU A 74 -6.44 10.61 12.43
C GLU A 74 -4.97 10.85 12.82
N ASP A 75 -4.34 9.85 13.44
CA ASP A 75 -2.91 9.83 13.79
C ASP A 75 -2.07 9.16 12.70
N SER A 76 -0.77 9.47 12.66
CA SER A 76 0.17 8.77 11.77
C SER A 76 0.07 7.24 11.96
N PRO A 77 0.12 6.43 10.88
CA PRO A 77 0.04 4.97 10.97
C PRO A 77 1.02 4.37 11.99
N GLY A 78 2.24 4.93 12.08
CA GLY A 78 3.25 4.48 13.04
C GLY A 78 2.90 4.81 14.50
N ASP A 79 2.21 5.92 14.74
CA ASP A 79 1.81 6.35 16.08
C ASP A 79 0.67 5.45 16.60
N THR A 80 -0.31 5.14 15.73
CA THR A 80 -1.40 4.22 16.05
C THR A 80 -0.89 2.80 16.33
N ILE A 81 0.08 2.31 15.56
CA ILE A 81 0.72 1.01 15.83
C ILE A 81 1.42 1.00 17.19
N THR A 82 2.11 2.09 17.54
CA THR A 82 2.82 2.21 18.82
C THR A 82 1.85 2.27 20.01
N LYS A 83 0.70 2.95 19.84
CA LYS A 83 -0.38 3.02 20.83
C LYS A 83 -1.08 1.68 21.08
N LEU A 84 -1.34 0.91 20.02
CA LEU A 84 -2.07 -0.37 20.10
C LEU A 84 -1.20 -1.55 20.56
N THR A 85 0.09 -1.52 20.25
CA THR A 85 0.95 -2.71 20.26
C THR A 85 2.06 -2.65 21.33
N GLY A 86 2.27 -1.48 21.95
CA GLY A 86 3.28 -1.28 22.98
C GLY A 86 4.66 -0.93 22.43
N ARG A 87 5.42 -0.15 23.21
CA ARG A 87 6.66 0.53 22.77
C ARG A 87 7.77 -0.43 22.33
N TRP A 88 7.81 -1.65 22.86
CA TRP A 88 8.84 -2.64 22.54
C TRP A 88 8.64 -3.26 21.15
N LEU A 89 7.39 -3.56 20.78
CA LEU A 89 7.09 -4.14 19.47
C LEU A 89 7.22 -3.10 18.35
N ALA A 90 6.86 -1.84 18.61
CA ALA A 90 7.11 -0.74 17.67
C ALA A 90 8.59 -0.59 17.30
N VAL A 91 9.50 -0.73 18.28
CA VAL A 91 10.95 -0.70 18.03
C VAL A 91 11.38 -1.88 17.17
N SER A 92 10.85 -3.09 17.41
CA SER A 92 11.18 -4.26 16.59
C SER A 92 10.75 -4.10 15.11
N ILE A 93 9.57 -3.51 14.86
CA ILE A 93 9.08 -3.21 13.51
C ILE A 93 9.98 -2.15 12.85
N GLY A 94 10.39 -1.12 13.60
CA GLY A 94 11.30 -0.09 13.13
C GLY A 94 12.68 -0.64 12.73
N ILE A 95 13.24 -1.55 13.53
CA ILE A 95 14.51 -2.23 13.21
C ILE A 95 14.37 -3.09 11.94
N GLY A 96 13.25 -3.82 11.80
CA GLY A 96 12.97 -4.59 10.60
C GLY A 96 12.91 -3.71 9.35
N ALA A 97 12.18 -2.59 9.41
CA ALA A 97 12.11 -1.63 8.32
C ALA A 97 13.46 -0.99 8.00
N PHE A 98 14.28 -0.69 9.01
CA PHE A 98 15.63 -0.15 8.82
C PHE A 98 16.53 -1.16 8.09
N MET A 99 16.47 -2.44 8.45
CA MET A 99 17.24 -3.49 7.76
C MET A 99 16.82 -3.64 6.29
N ILE A 100 15.52 -3.54 6.00
CA ILE A 100 15.00 -3.60 4.62
C ILE A 100 15.44 -2.39 3.80
N SER A 101 15.50 -1.20 4.41
CA SER A 101 15.97 0.01 3.74
C SER A 101 17.50 0.08 3.60
N ALA A 102 18.23 -0.63 4.45
CA ALA A 102 19.69 -0.69 4.42
C ALA A 102 20.24 -1.77 3.49
N ALA A 103 19.39 -2.72 3.07
CA ALA A 103 19.70 -3.79 2.12
C ALA A 103 19.46 -3.34 0.67
#